data_AF-X1ABK9-F1
#
_entry.id   AF-X1ABK9-F1
#
_cell.length_a   1.000
_cell.length_b   1.000
_cell.length_c   1.000
_cell.angle_alpha   90.00
_cell.angle_beta   90.00
_cell.angle_gamma   90.00
#
_symmetry.space_group_name_H-M   'P 1'
#
loop_
_entity.id
_entity.type
_entity.pdbx_description
1 polymer ?
#
loop_
_entity_poly.entity_id
_entity_poly.type
_entity_poly.pdbx_seq_one_letter_code
_entity_poly.pdbx_strand_id
1 'polypeptide(L)'
;MSDITIKELRRRIIKEHGLIPPKPPPFFLPDQGEYDESAVDFHKTDLMKYIEVKYKVKLKLDIYKGSINDVCSRYGWEVDRATISRWRKIIRRYLIDRPP
;
A
#
# COMPACT_ATOMS: atom_id res chain seq x y z
N MET A 1 -48.52 4.99 3.21
CA MET A 1 -47.59 5.92 3.88
C MET A 1 -46.44 5.07 4.37
N SER A 2 -45.23 5.26 3.83
CA SER A 2 -44.07 4.41 4.13
C SER A 2 -43.36 4.91 5.38
N ASP A 3 -43.38 4.10 6.45
CA ASP A 3 -42.64 4.33 7.69
C ASP A 3 -41.13 4.21 7.43
N ILE A 4 -40.51 5.31 7.01
CA ILE A 4 -39.06 5.40 6.90
C ILE A 4 -38.49 5.30 8.32
N THR A 5 -37.74 4.25 8.57
CA THR A 5 -37.15 4.04 9.90
C THR A 5 -36.18 5.18 10.23
N ILE A 6 -36.17 5.63 11.49
CA ILE A 6 -35.29 6.73 11.96
C ILE A 6 -33.82 6.53 11.57
N LYS A 7 -33.40 5.26 11.46
CA LYS A 7 -32.05 4.85 11.04
C LYS A 7 -31.74 5.19 9.58
N GLU A 8 -32.70 5.07 8.69
CA GLU A 8 -32.55 5.43 7.26
C GLU A 8 -32.58 6.94 7.05
N LEU A 9 -33.41 7.65 7.82
CA LEU A 9 -33.45 9.11 7.82
C LEU A 9 -32.08 9.70 8.23
N ARG A 10 -31.50 9.19 9.32
CA ARG A 10 -30.16 9.58 9.78
C ARG A 10 -29.08 9.29 8.74
N ARG A 11 -29.11 8.14 8.06
CA ARG A 11 -28.15 7.83 6.98
C ARG A 11 -28.25 8.81 5.81
N ARG A 12 -29.46 9.21 5.42
CA ARG A 12 -29.64 10.19 4.33
C ARG A 12 -29.11 11.57 4.72
N ILE A 13 -29.46 12.05 5.92
CA ILE A 13 -28.98 13.33 6.44
C ILE A 13 -27.44 13.35 6.50
N ILE A 14 -26.81 12.31 7.04
CA ILE A 14 -25.34 12.23 7.14
C ILE A 14 -24.68 12.18 5.74
N LYS A 15 -25.33 11.54 4.76
CA LYS A 15 -24.87 11.48 3.36
C LYS A 15 -25.02 12.83 2.63
N GLU A 16 -26.13 13.54 2.84
CA GLU A 16 -26.40 14.85 2.22
C GLU A 16 -25.53 15.98 2.81
N HIS A 17 -25.24 15.95 4.11
CA HIS A 17 -24.39 16.94 4.78
C HIS A 17 -22.88 16.68 4.65
N GLY A 18 -22.46 15.71 3.83
CA GLY A 18 -21.04 15.50 3.49
C GLY A 18 -20.14 15.01 4.64
N LEU A 19 -20.72 14.51 5.75
CA LEU A 19 -19.98 14.04 6.94
C LEU A 19 -19.41 12.62 6.80
N ILE A 20 -19.67 11.94 5.68
CA ILE A 20 -19.05 10.65 5.38
C ILE A 20 -17.83 10.92 4.49
N PRO A 21 -16.59 10.86 5.04
CA PRO A 21 -15.42 10.87 4.18
C PRO A 21 -15.58 9.72 3.17
N PRO A 22 -15.41 9.97 1.86
CA PRO A 22 -15.52 8.91 0.87
C PRO A 22 -14.59 7.78 1.30
N LYS A 23 -15.07 6.53 1.29
CA LYS A 23 -14.20 5.37 1.51
C LYS A 23 -12.98 5.57 0.62
N PRO A 24 -11.75 5.60 1.17
CA PRO A 24 -10.58 5.68 0.34
C PRO A 24 -10.67 4.54 -0.68
N PRO A 25 -10.44 4.80 -1.97
CA PRO A 25 -10.50 3.75 -2.97
C PRO A 25 -9.59 2.60 -2.49
N PRO A 26 -9.99 1.34 -2.70
CA PRO A 26 -9.08 0.24 -2.43
C PRO A 26 -7.81 0.52 -3.24
N PHE A 27 -6.69 0.77 -2.56
CA PHE A 27 -5.39 1.06 -3.15
C PHE A 27 -4.78 -0.19 -3.81
N PHE A 28 -5.61 -1.07 -4.35
CA PHE A 28 -5.21 -2.19 -5.18
C PHE A 28 -5.48 -1.80 -6.62
N LEU A 29 -4.41 -1.43 -7.33
CA LEU A 29 -4.46 -1.33 -8.78
C LEU A 29 -4.88 -2.72 -9.30
N PRO A 30 -5.97 -2.85 -10.07
CA PRO A 30 -6.54 -4.14 -10.47
C PRO A 30 -5.62 -4.98 -11.39
N ASP A 31 -4.54 -4.40 -11.90
CA ASP A 31 -3.59 -5.02 -12.85
C ASP A 31 -2.17 -5.19 -12.29
N GLN A 32 -2.02 -5.46 -10.98
CA GLN A 32 -0.73 -5.93 -10.48
C GLN A 32 -0.60 -7.41 -10.84
N GLY A 33 0.05 -7.67 -11.99
CA GLY A 33 0.42 -9.02 -12.43
C GLY A 33 1.10 -9.84 -11.32
N GLU A 34 1.13 -11.15 -11.51
CA GLU A 34 1.64 -12.08 -10.51
C GLU A 34 3.09 -11.72 -10.13
N TYR A 35 3.32 -11.46 -8.83
CA TYR A 35 4.62 -11.04 -8.32
C TYR A 35 5.59 -12.22 -8.35
N ASP A 36 6.52 -12.20 -9.31
CA ASP A 36 7.59 -13.18 -9.40
C ASP A 36 8.84 -12.69 -8.63
N GLU A 37 9.19 -13.39 -7.54
CA GLU A 37 10.38 -13.11 -6.74
C GLU A 37 11.69 -13.34 -7.51
N SER A 38 11.67 -14.21 -8.53
CA SER A 38 12.84 -14.61 -9.32
C SER A 38 13.16 -13.65 -10.47
N ALA A 39 12.21 -12.81 -10.88
CA ALA A 39 12.38 -11.91 -12.02
C ALA A 39 13.28 -10.69 -11.72
N VAL A 40 13.62 -10.43 -10.46
CA VAL A 40 14.30 -9.17 -10.07
C VAL A 40 15.43 -9.41 -9.09
N ASP A 41 16.66 -9.55 -9.60
CA ASP A 41 17.87 -9.44 -8.80
C ASP A 41 18.35 -7.98 -8.76
N PHE A 42 17.79 -7.16 -7.86
CA PHE A 42 18.37 -5.85 -7.53
C PHE A 42 19.29 -5.97 -6.31
N HIS A 43 20.42 -5.27 -6.35
CA HIS A 43 21.36 -5.23 -5.23
C HIS A 43 20.70 -4.55 -4.01
N LYS A 44 20.44 -5.33 -2.95
CA LYS A 44 19.88 -4.80 -1.70
C LYS A 44 20.93 -3.99 -0.96
N THR A 45 20.59 -2.77 -0.56
CA THR A 45 21.43 -1.97 0.34
C THR A 45 21.48 -2.61 1.73
N ASP A 46 22.49 -2.27 2.53
CA ASP A 46 22.63 -2.84 3.88
C ASP A 46 21.47 -2.44 4.80
N LEU A 47 20.89 -1.25 4.60
CA LEU A 47 19.67 -0.84 5.30
C LEU A 47 18.47 -1.72 4.93
N MET A 48 18.33 -2.11 3.65
CA MET A 48 17.27 -3.05 3.25
C MET A 48 17.46 -4.42 3.89
N LYS A 49 18.70 -4.95 3.87
CA LYS A 49 19.03 -6.23 4.52
C LYS A 49 18.75 -6.18 6.03
N TYR A 50 19.13 -5.07 6.68
CA TYR A 50 18.86 -4.85 8.09
C TYR A 50 17.37 -4.93 8.41
N ILE A 51 16.52 -4.23 7.63
CA ILE A 51 15.07 -4.25 7.82
C ILE A 51 14.49 -5.66 7.58
N GLU A 52 14.92 -6.35 6.53
CA GLU A 52 14.47 -7.73 6.27
C GLU A 52 14.80 -8.68 7.42
N VAL A 53 16.02 -8.58 7.97
CA VAL A 53 16.47 -9.43 9.09
C VAL A 53 15.74 -9.07 10.38
N LYS A 54 15.67 -7.78 10.71
CA LYS A 54 15.08 -7.28 11.97
C LYS A 54 13.59 -7.56 12.06
N TYR A 55 12.85 -7.25 11.00
CA TYR A 55 11.40 -7.39 10.96
C TYR A 55 10.93 -8.73 10.39
N LYS A 56 11.87 -9.59 9.93
CA LYS A 56 11.60 -10.89 9.30
C LYS A 56 10.57 -10.80 8.16
N VAL A 57 10.68 -9.72 7.37
CA VAL A 57 9.78 -9.45 6.23
C VAL A 57 10.51 -9.60 4.91
N LYS A 58 9.76 -9.96 3.87
CA LYS A 58 10.23 -9.84 2.48
C LYS A 58 10.02 -8.40 2.02
N LEU A 59 11.04 -7.56 2.17
CA LEU A 59 10.96 -6.11 1.92
C LEU A 59 10.45 -5.76 0.52
N LYS A 60 10.88 -6.54 -0.50
CA LYS A 60 10.41 -6.35 -1.89
C LYS A 60 8.88 -6.43 -1.99
N LEU A 61 8.31 -7.53 -1.49
CA LEU A 61 6.87 -7.80 -1.53
C LEU A 61 6.10 -6.82 -0.65
N ASP A 62 6.64 -6.50 0.52
CA ASP A 62 6.03 -5.61 1.50
C ASP A 62 5.91 -4.17 0.95
N ILE A 63 6.97 -3.65 0.33
CA ILE A 63 6.97 -2.33 -0.32
C ILE A 63 6.08 -2.31 -1.57
N TYR A 64 6.02 -3.41 -2.30
CA TYR A 64 5.21 -3.52 -3.52
C TYR A 64 3.71 -3.50 -3.22
N LYS A 65 3.26 -4.32 -2.26
CA LYS A 65 1.84 -4.50 -1.91
C LYS A 65 1.31 -3.45 -0.92
N GLY A 66 2.12 -3.02 0.05
CA GLY A 66 1.66 -2.13 1.12
C GLY A 66 1.47 -0.68 0.67
N SER A 67 0.76 0.15 1.43
CA SER A 67 0.88 1.61 1.29
C SER A 67 2.18 2.09 1.96
N ILE A 68 2.75 3.23 1.54
CA ILE A 68 4.00 3.74 2.14
C ILE A 68 3.84 3.93 3.65
N ASN A 69 2.67 4.41 4.09
CA ASN A 69 2.38 4.61 5.51
C ASN A 69 2.33 3.29 6.28
N ASP A 70 1.70 2.25 5.73
CA ASP A 70 1.60 0.95 6.40
C ASP A 70 2.98 0.29 6.51
N VAL A 71 3.82 0.46 5.50
CA VAL A 71 5.20 -0.04 5.48
C VAL A 71 6.04 0.70 6.52
N CYS A 72 6.00 2.03 6.56
CA CYS A 72 6.68 2.82 7.59
C CYS A 72 6.22 2.43 9.00
N SER A 73 4.90 2.25 9.20
CA SER A 73 4.36 1.85 10.50
C SER A 73 4.81 0.44 10.91
N ARG A 74 4.89 -0.51 9.97
CA ARG A 74 5.40 -1.87 10.22
C ARG A 74 6.87 -1.88 10.62
N TYR A 75 7.66 -0.96 10.10
CA TYR A 75 9.08 -0.80 10.44
C TYR A 75 9.31 0.16 11.61
N GLY A 76 8.28 0.44 12.41
CA GLY A 76 8.41 1.31 13.58
C GLY A 76 8.86 2.74 13.26
N TRP A 77 8.60 3.23 12.05
CA TRP A 77 9.06 4.54 11.53
C TRP A 77 10.59 4.71 11.48
N GLU A 78 11.36 3.62 11.56
CA GLU A 78 12.82 3.68 11.42
C GLU A 78 13.27 4.06 10.01
N VAL A 79 12.40 3.81 9.02
CA VAL A 79 12.60 4.23 7.64
C VAL A 79 11.55 5.27 7.28
N ASP A 80 12.02 6.42 6.85
CA ASP A 80 11.17 7.53 6.44
C ASP A 80 10.41 7.23 5.13
N ARG A 81 9.31 7.95 4.95
CA ARG A 81 8.43 7.81 3.78
C ARG A 81 9.18 8.07 2.47
N ALA A 82 10.14 9.00 2.45
CA ALA A 82 10.86 9.33 1.23
C ALA A 82 11.81 8.19 0.84
N THR A 83 12.46 7.54 1.80
CA THR A 83 13.29 6.35 1.56
C THR A 83 12.45 5.16 1.07
N ILE A 84 11.32 4.84 1.70
CA ILE A 84 10.41 3.80 1.19
C ILE A 84 9.90 4.13 -0.22
N SER A 85 9.58 5.41 -0.49
CA SER A 85 9.18 5.87 -1.83
C SER A 85 10.28 5.68 -2.88
N ARG A 86 11.54 5.99 -2.55
CA ARG A 86 12.70 5.74 -3.42
C ARG A 86 12.87 4.25 -3.69
N TRP A 87 12.82 3.42 -2.65
CA TRP A 87 12.90 1.97 -2.79
C TRP A 87 11.78 1.41 -3.67
N ARG A 88 10.54 1.89 -3.49
CA ARG A 88 9.42 1.53 -4.36
C ARG A 88 9.66 1.88 -5.82
N LYS A 89 10.20 3.06 -6.11
CA LYS A 89 10.53 3.47 -7.49
C LYS A 89 11.57 2.52 -8.11
N ILE A 90 12.60 2.17 -7.36
CA ILE A 90 13.63 1.22 -7.79
C ILE A 90 12.98 -0.13 -8.07
N ILE A 91 12.26 -0.69 -7.10
CA ILE A 91 11.58 -1.99 -7.22
C ILE A 91 10.62 -2.01 -8.43
N ARG A 92 9.85 -0.94 -8.65
CA ARG A 92 8.92 -0.85 -9.78
C ARG A 92 9.61 -0.81 -11.14
N ARG A 93 10.77 -0.14 -11.29
CA ARG A 93 11.51 -0.15 -12.57
C ARG A 93 11.87 -1.57 -12.98
N TYR A 94 12.38 -2.35 -12.04
CA TYR A 94 12.74 -3.74 -12.32
C TYR A 94 11.55 -4.68 -12.54
N LEU A 95 10.33 -4.30 -12.13
CA LEU A 95 9.12 -5.09 -12.35
C LEU A 95 8.39 -4.73 -13.66
N ILE A 96 8.72 -3.61 -14.29
CA ILE A 96 8.05 -3.10 -15.50
C ILE A 96 8.90 -3.33 -16.75
N ASP A 97 10.23 -3.46 -16.62
CA ASP A 97 11.11 -3.82 -17.75
C ASP A 97 11.17 -5.35 -17.94
N ARG A 98 10.14 -5.92 -18.56
CA ARG A 98 10.26 -7.20 -19.28
C ARG A 98 10.32 -6.87 -20.78
N PRO A 99 11.42 -7.13 -21.50
CA PRO A 99 11.38 -6.99 -22.95
C PRO A 99 10.37 -8.01 -23.53
N PRO A 100 9.70 -7.69 -24.65
CA PRO A 100 8.85 -8.63 -25.37
C PRO A 100 9.63 -9.85 -25.89
#